data_AF-A0AA35WDQ0-F1
#
_entry.id   AF-A0AA35WDQ0-F1
#
_cell.length_a   1.000
_cell.length_b   1.000
_cell.length_c   1.000
_cell.angle_alpha   90.00
_cell.angle_beta   90.00
_cell.angle_gamma   90.00
#
_symmetry.space_group_name_H-M   'P 1'
#
loop_
_entity.id
_entity.type
_entity.pdbx_description
1 polymer ?
#
loop_
_entity_poly.entity_id
_entity_poly.type
_entity_poly.pdbx_seq_one_letter_code
_entity_poly.pdbx_strand_id
1 'polypeptide(L)'
;MFLDDSACNLASINLLKFVDEDGNFDVEGFKHACRIFFISQEILVDFSSYPTRKIVQNSHDYRPLGLGYANLGTLLMVNSIPYDSEEGYAVAGALTAILCGEAYRTSAEMAAVKGPFSSFDKNREPMLHVMSKHRDAAYRISPDVCPPHLLKAAQQTWDDAVEMGRQYGYRNAQATVLAPTGTIGLLMECDTTGVEPEFALVKFKKLAGGGYFKIINQSVPRALKKLGYTDEEIDDIVTYVQGTSSLIGSSHINNVSLKQKSLTDEEIGQIEATLPSVFELAHGFNAYTVGEEGMARLGFGPEQYNAPDFDFS
;
A
#
# COMPACT_ATOMS: atom_id res chain seq x y z
N MET A 1 23.98 5.14 9.82
CA MET A 1 23.93 6.15 8.74
C MET A 1 24.90 5.67 7.67
N PHE A 2 24.47 5.55 6.40
CA PHE A 2 25.26 4.93 5.33
C PHE A 2 26.32 5.89 4.77
N LEU A 3 25.94 6.77 3.84
CA LEU A 3 26.79 7.82 3.28
C LEU A 3 25.96 9.08 3.05
N ASP A 4 26.54 10.23 3.38
CA ASP A 4 25.98 11.52 2.98
C ASP A 4 26.08 11.68 1.45
N ASP A 5 25.29 12.61 0.89
CA ASP A 5 25.28 12.89 -0.55
C ASP A 5 25.02 11.62 -1.40
N SER A 6 24.00 10.83 -1.04
CA SER A 6 23.56 9.64 -1.78
C SER A 6 22.17 9.84 -2.42
N ALA A 7 21.85 9.04 -3.44
CA ALA A 7 20.53 9.01 -4.07
C ALA A 7 19.80 7.70 -3.76
N CYS A 8 18.46 7.75 -3.76
CA CYS A 8 17.61 6.58 -3.53
C CYS A 8 16.86 6.21 -4.81
N ASN A 9 17.20 5.08 -5.42
CA ASN A 9 16.41 4.50 -6.51
C ASN A 9 15.38 3.55 -5.92
N LEU A 10 14.13 4.01 -5.79
CA LEU A 10 13.08 3.32 -5.03
C LEU A 10 12.09 2.59 -5.95
N ALA A 11 11.62 1.44 -5.49
CA ALA A 11 10.49 0.71 -6.07
C ALA A 11 9.72 -0.01 -4.95
N SER A 12 8.44 -0.29 -5.17
CA SER A 12 7.62 -1.03 -4.21
C SER A 12 6.70 -2.02 -4.92
N ILE A 13 6.64 -3.24 -4.39
CA ILE A 13 5.80 -4.32 -4.89
C ILE A 13 4.51 -4.39 -4.06
N ASN A 14 3.34 -4.52 -4.70
CA ASN A 14 2.08 -4.75 -3.99
C ASN A 14 1.95 -6.24 -3.63
N LEU A 15 2.04 -6.58 -2.33
CA LEU A 15 1.97 -7.97 -1.85
C LEU A 15 0.66 -8.67 -2.22
N LEU A 16 -0.46 -7.95 -2.29
CA LEU A 16 -1.77 -8.55 -2.55
C LEU A 16 -1.90 -9.11 -3.96
N LYS A 17 -1.05 -8.68 -4.92
CA LYS A 17 -1.02 -9.24 -6.28
C LYS A 17 -0.44 -10.67 -6.32
N PHE A 18 0.13 -11.15 -5.22
CA PHE A 18 0.64 -12.51 -5.06
C PHE A 18 -0.25 -13.37 -4.16
N VAL A 19 -1.46 -12.91 -3.83
CA VAL A 19 -2.40 -13.69 -3.01
C VAL A 19 -3.56 -14.14 -3.89
N ASP A 20 -3.76 -15.44 -4.02
CA ASP A 20 -4.92 -16.02 -4.74
C ASP A 20 -6.23 -15.85 -3.96
N GLU A 21 -7.37 -16.29 -4.50
CA GLU A 21 -8.67 -16.16 -3.83
C GLU A 21 -8.77 -16.93 -2.50
N ASP A 22 -8.03 -18.03 -2.36
CA ASP A 22 -8.01 -18.89 -1.18
C ASP A 22 -7.10 -18.34 -0.06
N GLY A 23 -6.27 -17.34 -0.37
CA GLY A 23 -5.31 -16.73 0.55
C GLY A 23 -3.89 -17.29 0.44
N ASN A 24 -3.62 -18.18 -0.51
CA ASN A 24 -2.27 -18.70 -0.70
C ASN A 24 -1.37 -17.64 -1.33
N PHE A 25 -0.13 -17.56 -0.83
CA PHE A 25 0.86 -16.62 -1.32
C PHE A 25 1.77 -17.26 -2.39
N ASP A 26 1.82 -16.66 -3.58
CA ASP A 26 2.72 -17.04 -4.67
C ASP A 26 4.15 -16.55 -4.40
N VAL A 27 4.92 -17.38 -3.70
CA VAL A 27 6.32 -17.13 -3.37
C VAL A 27 7.20 -16.99 -4.60
N GLU A 28 7.01 -17.83 -5.62
CA GLU A 28 7.89 -17.84 -6.78
C GLU A 28 7.61 -16.64 -7.69
N GLY A 29 6.34 -16.27 -7.86
CA GLY A 29 5.96 -15.01 -8.48
C GLY A 29 6.53 -13.80 -7.74
N PHE A 30 6.48 -13.80 -6.40
CA PHE A 30 7.03 -12.70 -5.60
C PHE A 30 8.55 -12.59 -5.76
N LYS A 31 9.29 -13.70 -5.68
CA LYS A 31 10.75 -13.73 -5.94
C LYS A 31 11.07 -13.25 -7.35
N HIS A 32 10.32 -13.70 -8.35
CA HIS A 32 10.50 -13.25 -9.73
C HIS A 32 10.28 -11.74 -9.87
N ALA A 33 9.24 -11.19 -9.26
CA ALA A 33 9.01 -9.75 -9.25
C ALA A 33 10.15 -8.99 -8.56
N CYS A 34 10.59 -9.44 -7.37
CA CYS A 34 11.73 -8.86 -6.67
C CYS A 34 12.95 -8.78 -7.57
N ARG A 35 13.27 -9.89 -8.26
CA ARG A 35 14.38 -9.98 -9.19
C ARG A 35 14.27 -8.98 -10.34
N ILE A 36 13.12 -8.92 -11.02
CA ILE A 36 12.91 -8.04 -12.18
C ILE A 36 13.01 -6.57 -11.77
N PHE A 37 12.28 -6.16 -10.73
CA PHE A 37 12.32 -4.77 -10.25
C PHE A 37 13.71 -4.36 -9.77
N PHE A 38 14.45 -5.27 -9.13
CA PHE A 38 15.82 -5.01 -8.70
C PHE A 38 16.75 -4.76 -9.88
N ILE A 39 16.69 -5.59 -10.93
CA ILE A 39 17.46 -5.35 -12.17
C ILE A 39 17.09 -4.00 -12.79
N SER A 40 15.79 -3.69 -12.87
CA SER A 40 15.33 -2.41 -13.44
C SER A 40 15.88 -1.22 -12.65
N GLN A 41 15.83 -1.27 -11.31
CA GLN A 41 16.40 -0.25 -10.45
C GLN A 41 17.92 -0.11 -10.63
N GLU A 42 18.63 -1.21 -10.84
CA GLU A 42 20.06 -1.18 -11.12
C GLU A 42 20.34 -0.44 -12.43
N ILE A 43 19.65 -0.82 -13.52
CA ILE A 43 19.79 -0.16 -14.82
C ILE A 43 19.59 1.34 -14.69
N LEU A 44 18.59 1.78 -13.92
CA LEU A 44 18.28 3.20 -13.73
C LEU A 44 19.42 4.00 -13.10
N VAL A 45 20.35 3.37 -12.36
CA VAL A 45 21.51 4.08 -11.76
C VAL A 45 22.30 4.81 -12.83
N ASP A 46 22.53 4.16 -13.98
CA ASP A 46 23.38 4.74 -15.02
C ASP A 46 22.62 5.69 -15.98
N PHE A 47 21.28 5.68 -15.95
CA PHE A 47 20.42 6.56 -16.75
C PHE A 47 19.83 7.75 -15.96
N SER A 48 20.07 7.81 -14.65
CA SER A 48 19.55 8.86 -13.79
C SER A 48 20.33 10.16 -13.91
N SER A 49 19.62 11.29 -13.78
CA SER A 49 20.23 12.62 -13.62
C SER A 49 20.33 12.97 -12.14
N TYR A 50 21.53 13.25 -11.64
CA TYR A 50 21.75 13.59 -10.23
C TYR A 50 22.05 15.09 -10.04
N PRO A 51 21.58 15.70 -8.94
CA PRO A 51 21.63 17.16 -8.77
C PRO A 51 23.02 17.70 -8.42
N THR A 52 23.93 16.87 -7.87
CA THR A 52 25.30 17.29 -7.54
C THR A 52 26.32 16.24 -7.97
N ARG A 53 27.56 16.66 -8.26
CA ARG A 53 28.65 15.76 -8.65
C ARG A 53 28.96 14.70 -7.58
N LYS A 54 28.83 15.04 -6.30
CA LYS A 54 29.04 14.09 -5.20
C LYS A 54 28.00 12.98 -5.22
N ILE A 55 26.73 13.33 -5.45
CA ILE A 55 25.64 12.37 -5.56
C ILE A 55 25.82 11.47 -6.79
N VAL A 56 26.25 12.02 -7.94
CA VAL A 56 26.63 11.21 -9.12
C VAL A 56 27.67 10.16 -8.73
N GLN A 57 28.79 10.62 -8.16
CA GLN A 57 29.92 9.74 -7.81
C GLN A 57 29.49 8.63 -6.86
N ASN A 58 28.83 8.97 -5.75
CA ASN A 58 28.37 8.00 -4.76
C ASN A 58 27.34 7.02 -5.35
N SER A 59 26.46 7.49 -6.25
CA SER A 59 25.46 6.63 -6.90
C SER A 59 26.11 5.58 -7.80
N HIS A 60 27.17 5.93 -8.54
CA HIS A 60 27.89 4.93 -9.34
C HIS A 60 28.83 4.05 -8.50
N ASP A 61 29.47 4.61 -7.46
CA ASP A 61 30.44 3.88 -6.63
C ASP A 61 29.81 2.83 -5.72
N TYR A 62 28.61 3.12 -5.20
CA TYR A 62 27.92 2.27 -4.21
C TYR A 62 26.62 1.67 -4.74
N ARG A 63 26.07 2.22 -5.83
CA ARG A 63 24.85 1.74 -6.50
C ARG A 63 23.70 1.47 -5.52
N PRO A 64 23.36 2.44 -4.64
CA PRO A 64 22.34 2.25 -3.62
C PRO A 64 20.95 2.12 -4.25
N LEU A 65 20.26 1.03 -3.93
CA LEU A 65 18.89 0.76 -4.33
C LEU A 65 18.00 0.65 -3.10
N GLY A 66 16.69 0.79 -3.33
CA GLY A 66 15.67 0.64 -2.31
C GLY A 66 14.46 -0.08 -2.86
N LEU A 67 14.56 -1.40 -2.97
CA LEU A 67 13.39 -2.24 -3.23
C LEU A 67 12.59 -2.45 -1.93
N GLY A 68 11.28 -2.23 -1.99
CA GLY A 68 10.35 -2.43 -0.89
C GLY A 68 9.07 -3.13 -1.33
N TYR A 69 8.11 -3.20 -0.42
CA TYR A 69 6.75 -3.63 -0.72
C TYR A 69 5.73 -2.76 0.03
N ALA A 70 4.48 -2.89 -0.38
CA ALA A 70 3.32 -2.32 0.30
C ALA A 70 2.24 -3.39 0.51
N ASN A 71 1.15 -2.99 1.16
CA ASN A 71 -0.05 -3.78 1.35
C ASN A 71 0.06 -4.94 2.36
N LEU A 72 0.98 -4.84 3.33
CA LEU A 72 1.16 -5.88 4.36
C LEU A 72 -0.07 -6.03 5.26
N GLY A 73 -0.62 -4.91 5.74
CA GLY A 73 -1.80 -4.95 6.61
C GLY A 73 -2.98 -5.63 5.94
N THR A 74 -3.21 -5.32 4.66
CA THR A 74 -4.23 -5.98 3.86
C THR A 74 -3.96 -7.46 3.65
N LEU A 75 -2.71 -7.86 3.35
CA LEU A 75 -2.35 -9.26 3.19
C LEU A 75 -2.66 -10.07 4.45
N LEU A 76 -2.32 -9.54 5.63
CA LEU A 76 -2.62 -10.20 6.90
C LEU A 76 -4.14 -10.26 7.13
N MET A 77 -4.85 -9.16 6.87
CA MET A 77 -6.30 -9.07 7.05
C MET A 77 -7.07 -10.06 6.17
N VAL A 78 -6.76 -10.17 4.87
CA VAL A 78 -7.46 -11.11 3.97
C VAL A 78 -7.18 -12.58 4.28
N ASN A 79 -6.09 -12.83 5.03
CA ASN A 79 -5.75 -14.15 5.55
C ASN A 79 -6.27 -14.39 6.97
N SER A 80 -7.06 -13.47 7.52
CA SER A 80 -7.59 -13.55 8.89
C SER A 80 -6.50 -13.62 9.97
N ILE A 81 -5.31 -13.09 9.68
CA ILE A 81 -4.18 -13.03 10.62
C ILE A 81 -4.23 -11.68 11.34
N PRO A 82 -4.38 -11.64 12.68
CA PRO A 82 -4.33 -10.39 13.41
C PRO A 82 -2.96 -9.72 13.22
N TYR A 83 -2.97 -8.42 12.93
CA TYR A 83 -1.75 -7.69 12.60
C TYR A 83 -0.69 -7.74 13.73
N ASP A 84 -1.15 -7.65 14.98
CA ASP A 84 -0.34 -7.74 16.20
C ASP A 84 -0.36 -9.18 16.78
N SER A 85 -0.02 -10.17 15.97
CA SER A 85 0.08 -11.57 16.39
C SER A 85 1.45 -12.16 16.08
N GLU A 86 1.83 -13.23 16.79
CA GLU A 86 3.07 -13.96 16.51
C GLU A 86 3.14 -14.50 15.07
N GLU A 87 2.01 -14.95 14.53
CA GLU A 87 1.87 -15.35 13.12
C GLU A 87 2.06 -14.15 12.18
N GLY A 88 1.44 -13.00 12.47
CA GLY A 88 1.62 -11.77 11.71
C GLY A 88 3.08 -11.31 11.65
N TYR A 89 3.79 -11.34 12.78
CA TYR A 89 5.23 -11.07 12.85
C TYR A 89 6.05 -12.08 12.04
N ALA A 90 5.71 -13.36 12.12
CA ALA A 90 6.43 -14.41 11.39
C ALA A 90 6.24 -14.31 9.87
N VAL A 91 5.02 -14.03 9.40
CA VAL A 91 4.71 -13.79 7.97
C VAL A 91 5.42 -12.54 7.48
N ALA A 92 5.33 -11.43 8.20
CA ALA A 92 6.03 -10.18 7.84
C ALA A 92 7.55 -10.39 7.78
N GLY A 93 8.12 -11.13 8.74
CA GLY A 93 9.52 -11.50 8.78
C GLY A 93 9.93 -12.35 7.57
N ALA A 94 9.13 -13.36 7.21
CA ALA A 94 9.41 -14.24 6.07
C ALA A 94 9.34 -13.49 4.73
N LEU A 95 8.30 -12.67 4.51
CA LEU A 95 8.14 -11.87 3.30
C LEU A 95 9.28 -10.85 3.14
N THR A 96 9.66 -10.17 4.23
CA THR A 96 10.81 -9.25 4.24
C THR A 96 12.12 -9.99 3.96
N ALA A 97 12.30 -11.17 4.55
CA ALA A 97 13.48 -11.99 4.33
C ALA A 97 13.59 -12.45 2.87
N ILE A 98 12.48 -12.86 2.24
CA ILE A 98 12.43 -13.24 0.82
C ILE A 98 12.79 -12.04 -0.07
N LEU A 99 12.14 -10.88 0.13
CA LEU A 99 12.42 -9.65 -0.64
C LEU A 99 13.91 -9.28 -0.57
N CYS A 100 14.46 -9.22 0.64
CA CYS A 100 15.82 -8.76 0.87
C CYS A 100 16.87 -9.77 0.39
N GLY A 101 16.65 -11.06 0.67
CA GLY A 101 17.54 -12.12 0.18
C GLY A 101 17.53 -12.20 -1.34
N GLU A 102 16.37 -12.10 -1.99
CA GLU A 102 16.27 -12.19 -3.46
C GLU A 102 16.94 -10.97 -4.13
N ALA A 103 16.81 -9.79 -3.54
CA ALA A 103 17.51 -8.59 -3.96
C ALA A 103 19.04 -8.76 -3.88
N TYR A 104 19.58 -9.28 -2.77
CA TYR A 104 21.02 -9.51 -2.63
C TYR A 104 21.53 -10.69 -3.46
N ARG A 105 20.75 -11.76 -3.61
CA ARG A 105 21.00 -12.87 -4.55
C ARG A 105 21.12 -12.32 -5.97
N THR A 106 20.15 -11.52 -6.41
CA THR A 106 20.17 -10.85 -7.72
C THR A 106 21.38 -9.90 -7.86
N SER A 107 21.71 -9.15 -6.80
CA SER A 107 22.89 -8.29 -6.79
C SER A 107 24.19 -9.06 -6.97
N ALA A 108 24.30 -10.26 -6.37
CA ALA A 108 25.46 -11.14 -6.55
C ALA A 108 25.50 -11.77 -7.95
N GLU A 109 24.36 -12.17 -8.52
CA GLU A 109 24.27 -12.58 -9.93
C GLU A 109 24.78 -11.47 -10.87
N MET A 110 24.39 -10.22 -10.62
CA MET A 110 24.86 -9.08 -11.42
C MET A 110 26.36 -8.83 -11.22
N ALA A 111 26.88 -8.99 -9.99
CA ALA A 111 28.30 -8.87 -9.70
C ALA A 111 29.14 -9.90 -10.46
N ALA A 112 28.64 -11.12 -10.66
CA ALA A 112 29.31 -12.16 -11.44
C ALA A 112 29.56 -11.74 -12.90
N VAL A 113 28.71 -10.87 -13.46
CA VAL A 113 28.79 -10.42 -14.86
C VAL A 113 29.43 -9.04 -15.01
N LYS A 114 29.15 -8.12 -14.08
CA LYS A 114 29.54 -6.69 -14.16
C LYS A 114 30.58 -6.26 -13.14
N GLY A 115 30.98 -7.17 -12.24
CA GLY A 115 31.77 -6.87 -11.05
C GLY A 115 30.93 -6.25 -9.93
N PRO A 116 31.38 -6.38 -8.67
CA PRO A 116 30.70 -5.76 -7.52
C PRO A 116 30.79 -4.22 -7.56
N PHE A 117 30.15 -3.52 -6.62
CA PHE A 117 30.31 -2.06 -6.50
C PHE A 117 31.77 -1.68 -6.19
N SER A 118 32.19 -0.46 -6.56
CA SER A 118 33.60 -0.03 -6.58
C SER A 118 34.34 -0.21 -5.26
N SER A 119 33.66 -0.02 -4.12
CA SER A 119 34.23 -0.12 -2.78
C SER A 119 34.07 -1.51 -2.13
N PHE A 120 33.61 -2.52 -2.87
CA PHE A 120 33.31 -3.83 -2.29
C PHE A 120 34.54 -4.51 -1.68
N ASP A 121 35.71 -4.46 -2.31
CA ASP A 121 36.91 -5.12 -1.76
C ASP A 121 37.28 -4.61 -0.37
N LYS A 122 37.13 -3.30 -0.14
CA LYS A 122 37.34 -2.68 1.17
C LYS A 122 36.24 -3.06 2.18
N ASN A 123 35.04 -3.33 1.68
CA ASN A 123 33.85 -3.64 2.47
C ASN A 123 33.52 -5.14 2.55
N ARG A 124 34.36 -6.02 1.99
CA ARG A 124 34.02 -7.42 1.74
C ARG A 124 33.67 -8.15 3.04
N GLU A 125 34.59 -8.14 3.99
CA GLU A 125 34.43 -8.81 5.29
C GLU A 125 33.22 -8.29 6.08
N PRO A 126 33.08 -6.97 6.34
CA PRO A 126 31.92 -6.46 7.07
C PRO A 126 30.60 -6.71 6.32
N MET A 127 30.58 -6.61 4.98
CA MET A 127 29.37 -6.88 4.20
C MET A 127 28.96 -8.35 4.27
N LEU A 128 29.89 -9.30 4.03
CA LEU A 128 29.59 -10.73 4.14
C LEU A 128 29.15 -11.15 5.54
N HIS A 129 29.70 -10.50 6.58
CA HIS A 129 29.26 -10.69 7.95
C HIS A 129 27.82 -10.21 8.17
N VAL A 130 27.43 -9.04 7.64
CA VAL A 130 26.05 -8.54 7.70
C VAL A 130 25.09 -9.47 6.95
N MET A 131 25.46 -9.95 5.77
CA MET A 131 24.62 -10.89 5.01
C MET A 131 24.44 -12.22 5.75
N SER A 132 25.48 -12.69 6.44
CA SER A 132 25.37 -13.87 7.31
C SER A 132 24.41 -13.62 8.48
N LYS A 133 24.41 -12.42 9.07
CA LYS A 133 23.44 -12.06 10.13
C LYS A 133 21.99 -12.05 9.66
N HIS A 134 21.74 -11.60 8.42
CA HIS A 134 20.40 -11.65 7.83
C HIS A 134 19.95 -13.09 7.60
N ARG A 135 20.83 -13.95 7.07
CA ARG A 135 20.58 -15.39 6.98
C ARG A 135 20.26 -15.99 8.35
N ASP A 136 21.07 -15.73 9.37
CA ASP A 136 20.80 -16.23 10.73
C ASP A 136 19.46 -15.71 11.29
N ALA A 137 19.04 -14.49 10.92
CA ALA A 137 17.74 -13.94 11.29
C ALA A 137 16.58 -14.66 10.61
N ALA A 138 16.71 -15.02 9.33
CA ALA A 138 15.71 -15.82 8.62
C ALA A 138 15.51 -17.20 9.27
N TYR A 139 16.59 -17.81 9.78
CA TYR A 139 16.54 -19.07 10.52
C TYR A 139 15.98 -18.94 11.95
N ARG A 140 15.82 -17.72 12.49
CA ARG A 140 15.18 -17.46 13.79
C ARG A 140 13.68 -17.21 13.70
N ILE A 141 13.11 -17.12 12.50
CA ILE A 141 11.66 -17.02 12.31
C ILE A 141 11.02 -18.32 12.86
N SER A 142 10.03 -18.17 13.74
CA SER A 142 9.44 -19.30 14.45
C SER A 142 8.71 -20.27 13.49
N PRO A 143 9.09 -21.55 13.44
CA PRO A 143 8.42 -22.55 12.60
C PRO A 143 7.03 -22.93 13.11
N ASP A 144 6.72 -22.66 14.38
CA ASP A 144 5.44 -23.01 14.99
C ASP A 144 4.29 -22.12 14.51
N VAL A 145 4.61 -20.89 14.09
CA VAL A 145 3.63 -19.87 13.67
C VAL A 145 3.82 -19.37 12.24
N CYS A 146 4.98 -19.64 11.60
CA CYS A 146 5.20 -19.25 10.21
C CYS A 146 4.68 -20.32 9.24
N PRO A 147 3.94 -19.96 8.18
CA PRO A 147 3.58 -20.92 7.13
C PRO A 147 4.83 -21.63 6.57
N PRO A 148 4.87 -22.98 6.54
CA PRO A 148 6.10 -23.72 6.21
C PRO A 148 6.71 -23.38 4.84
N HIS A 149 5.87 -23.07 3.85
CA HIS A 149 6.32 -22.70 2.51
C HIS A 149 7.02 -21.33 2.49
N LEU A 150 6.53 -20.35 3.26
CA LEU A 150 7.17 -19.04 3.41
C LEU A 150 8.49 -19.15 4.16
N LEU A 151 8.51 -19.90 5.27
CA LEU A 151 9.72 -20.09 6.07
C LEU A 151 10.83 -20.74 5.25
N LYS A 152 10.51 -21.82 4.54
CA LYS A 152 11.46 -22.52 3.67
C LYS A 152 12.03 -21.59 2.60
N ALA A 153 11.17 -20.79 1.97
CA ALA A 153 11.61 -19.84 0.95
C ALA A 153 12.49 -18.73 1.52
N ALA A 154 12.17 -18.19 2.69
CA ALA A 154 12.99 -17.20 3.37
C ALA A 154 14.40 -17.74 3.68
N GLN A 155 14.49 -18.96 4.20
CA GLN A 155 15.75 -19.63 4.51
C GLN A 155 16.59 -19.89 3.24
N GLN A 156 15.99 -20.52 2.23
CA GLN A 156 16.67 -20.86 0.97
C GLN A 156 17.19 -19.61 0.25
N THR A 157 16.37 -18.57 0.14
CA THR A 157 16.75 -17.32 -0.54
C THR A 157 17.96 -16.66 0.14
N TRP A 158 18.09 -16.76 1.46
CA TRP A 158 19.25 -16.24 2.19
C TRP A 158 20.48 -17.16 2.14
N ASP A 159 20.30 -18.48 2.09
CA ASP A 159 21.39 -19.41 1.82
C ASP A 159 22.02 -19.10 0.45
N ASP A 160 21.19 -18.98 -0.59
CA ASP A 160 21.61 -18.63 -1.94
C ASP A 160 22.29 -17.25 -2.00
N ALA A 161 21.71 -16.23 -1.35
CA ALA A 161 22.28 -14.88 -1.33
C ALA A 161 23.68 -14.85 -0.71
N VAL A 162 23.88 -15.55 0.43
CA VAL A 162 25.17 -15.62 1.11
C VAL A 162 26.19 -16.43 0.30
N GLU A 163 25.79 -17.56 -0.28
CA GLU A 163 26.65 -18.39 -1.12
C GLU A 163 27.16 -17.60 -2.34
N MET A 164 26.23 -17.04 -3.11
CA MET A 164 26.53 -16.22 -4.30
C MET A 164 27.38 -15.00 -3.94
N GLY A 165 27.05 -14.31 -2.85
CA GLY A 165 27.78 -13.14 -2.40
C GLY A 165 29.21 -13.43 -1.96
N ARG A 166 29.47 -14.60 -1.35
CA ARG A 166 30.84 -15.05 -1.05
C ARG A 166 31.64 -15.30 -2.32
N GLN A 167 31.01 -15.88 -3.35
CA GLN A 167 31.67 -16.22 -4.59
C GLN A 167 31.95 -14.98 -5.47
N TYR A 168 30.96 -14.12 -5.65
CA TYR A 168 31.00 -13.04 -6.65
C TYR A 168 31.04 -11.62 -6.07
N GLY A 169 30.77 -11.46 -4.78
CA GLY A 169 30.48 -10.16 -4.17
C GLY A 169 29.08 -9.67 -4.51
N TYR A 170 28.83 -8.39 -4.28
CA TYR A 170 27.52 -7.76 -4.55
C TYR A 170 27.68 -6.53 -5.42
N ARG A 171 26.77 -6.34 -6.37
CA ARG A 171 26.75 -5.19 -7.28
C ARG A 171 26.30 -3.91 -6.58
N ASN A 172 25.57 -4.02 -5.48
CA ASN A 172 24.92 -2.91 -4.78
C ASN A 172 25.29 -2.93 -3.30
N ALA A 173 25.69 -1.79 -2.76
CA ALA A 173 25.99 -1.66 -1.33
C ALA A 173 24.72 -1.67 -0.46
N GLN A 174 23.59 -1.20 -1.01
CA GLN A 174 22.26 -1.25 -0.40
C GLN A 174 21.25 -1.78 -1.40
N ALA A 175 20.36 -2.67 -0.94
CA ALA A 175 19.42 -3.36 -1.82
C ALA A 175 17.95 -3.01 -1.54
N THR A 176 17.54 -3.00 -0.28
CA THR A 176 16.12 -2.90 0.10
C THR A 176 15.84 -1.83 1.14
N VAL A 177 14.68 -1.19 1.02
CA VAL A 177 14.14 -0.26 2.02
C VAL A 177 12.62 -0.23 1.92
N LEU A 178 11.94 -0.24 3.05
CA LEU A 178 10.50 -0.03 3.12
C LEU A 178 10.25 1.48 3.28
N ALA A 179 9.99 2.14 2.16
CA ALA A 179 9.67 3.57 2.11
C ALA A 179 8.14 3.78 2.15
N PRO A 180 7.66 4.96 2.59
CA PRO A 180 6.23 5.29 2.51
C PRO A 180 5.75 5.24 1.05
N THR A 181 4.62 4.57 0.80
CA THR A 181 4.10 4.41 -0.58
C THR A 181 2.90 5.30 -0.89
N GLY A 182 2.71 6.41 -0.17
CA GLY A 182 1.49 7.24 -0.21
C GLY A 182 0.82 7.45 -1.58
N THR A 183 1.52 8.02 -2.57
CA THR A 183 0.93 8.27 -3.90
C THR A 183 0.84 6.99 -4.76
N ILE A 184 1.91 6.19 -4.79
CA ILE A 184 1.97 4.99 -5.65
C ILE A 184 1.07 3.86 -5.12
N GLY A 185 0.84 3.79 -3.81
CA GLY A 185 -0.05 2.83 -3.17
C GLY A 185 -1.48 3.00 -3.65
N LEU A 186 -1.93 4.25 -3.85
CA LEU A 186 -3.22 4.52 -4.46
C LEU A 186 -3.27 4.07 -5.93
N LEU A 187 -2.20 4.31 -6.69
CA LEU A 187 -2.09 3.86 -8.08
C LEU A 187 -2.07 2.32 -8.21
N MET A 188 -1.45 1.64 -7.24
CA MET A 188 -1.37 0.19 -7.17
C MET A 188 -2.59 -0.46 -6.50
N GLU A 189 -3.62 0.32 -6.15
CA GLU A 189 -4.83 -0.14 -5.45
C GLU A 189 -4.50 -0.87 -4.13
N CYS A 190 -3.55 -0.32 -3.37
CA CYS A 190 -3.26 -0.79 -2.02
C CYS A 190 -4.28 -0.22 -1.04
N ASP A 191 -4.96 -1.09 -0.30
CA ASP A 191 -5.80 -0.66 0.82
C ASP A 191 -4.93 -0.08 1.96
N THR A 192 -3.81 -0.75 2.29
CA THR A 192 -2.80 -0.23 3.23
C THR A 192 -1.54 0.23 2.49
N THR A 193 -1.18 1.51 2.61
CA THR A 193 -0.17 2.21 1.77
C THR A 193 1.29 1.99 2.18
N GLY A 194 1.63 0.80 2.64
CA GLY A 194 2.98 0.45 3.05
C GLY A 194 2.98 -0.83 3.87
N VAL A 195 3.73 -0.83 4.97
CA VAL A 195 3.70 -1.94 5.91
C VAL A 195 2.66 -1.76 7.00
N GLU A 196 2.16 -0.54 7.20
CA GLU A 196 1.28 -0.15 8.30
C GLU A 196 -0.04 -0.95 8.32
N PRO A 197 -0.65 -1.13 9.51
CA PRO A 197 -2.01 -1.64 9.60
C PRO A 197 -3.01 -0.67 8.98
N GLU A 198 -4.22 -1.16 8.69
CA GLU A 198 -5.30 -0.30 8.22
C GLU A 198 -5.68 0.72 9.29
N PHE A 199 -5.64 2.01 8.93
CA PHE A 199 -5.96 3.10 9.84
C PHE A 199 -7.47 3.30 9.98
N ALA A 200 -8.20 3.17 8.86
CA ALA A 200 -9.65 3.28 8.81
C ALA A 200 -10.19 2.51 7.60
N LEU A 201 -11.35 1.86 7.76
CA LEU A 201 -12.02 1.12 6.67
C LEU A 201 -12.61 2.06 5.60
N VAL A 202 -12.95 3.29 6.01
CA VAL A 202 -13.38 4.37 5.12
C VAL A 202 -12.48 5.57 5.36
N LYS A 203 -11.81 6.02 4.31
CA LYS A 203 -10.83 7.11 4.32
C LYS A 203 -11.29 8.21 3.37
N PHE A 204 -10.96 9.46 3.68
CA PHE A 204 -11.25 10.58 2.79
C PHE A 204 -9.97 11.34 2.47
N LYS A 205 -9.69 11.52 1.18
CA LYS A 205 -8.54 12.28 0.71
C LYS A 205 -9.00 13.62 0.15
N LYS A 206 -8.52 14.71 0.75
CA LYS A 206 -8.69 16.06 0.20
C LYS A 206 -7.80 16.24 -1.04
N LEU A 207 -8.38 16.68 -2.14
CA LEU A 207 -7.63 16.93 -3.38
C LEU A 207 -7.05 18.35 -3.39
N ALA A 208 -5.92 18.54 -4.07
CA ALA A 208 -5.24 19.84 -4.15
C ALA A 208 -6.10 20.95 -4.78
N GLY A 209 -7.04 20.57 -5.66
CA GLY A 209 -8.01 21.49 -6.29
C GLY A 209 -9.29 21.72 -5.49
N GLY A 210 -9.38 21.20 -4.26
CA GLY A 210 -10.63 21.14 -3.49
C GLY A 210 -11.40 19.84 -3.74
N GLY A 211 -12.39 19.56 -2.87
CA GLY A 211 -13.16 18.31 -2.88
C GLY A 211 -12.48 17.15 -2.12
N TYR A 212 -13.26 16.08 -1.94
CA TYR A 212 -12.85 14.88 -1.22
C TYR A 212 -13.03 13.64 -2.09
N PHE A 213 -12.14 12.67 -1.93
CA PHE A 213 -12.22 11.35 -2.54
C PHE A 213 -12.38 10.30 -1.44
N LYS A 214 -13.52 9.60 -1.43
CA LYS A 214 -13.82 8.51 -0.49
C LYS A 214 -13.11 7.24 -0.95
N ILE A 215 -12.27 6.69 -0.09
CA ILE A 215 -11.52 5.44 -0.31
C ILE A 215 -12.09 4.43 0.67
N ILE A 216 -12.66 3.36 0.14
CA ILE A 216 -13.24 2.29 0.92
C ILE A 216 -12.35 1.08 0.78
N ASN A 217 -11.98 0.45 1.90
CA ASN A 217 -11.21 -0.77 1.89
C ASN A 217 -11.98 -1.88 1.15
N GLN A 218 -11.42 -2.35 0.04
CA GLN A 218 -12.07 -3.35 -0.82
C GLN A 218 -11.83 -4.79 -0.36
N SER A 219 -10.94 -4.96 0.62
CA SER A 219 -10.53 -6.26 1.14
C SER A 219 -11.35 -6.73 2.34
N VAL A 220 -12.20 -5.87 2.93
CA VAL A 220 -13.10 -6.24 4.05
C VAL A 220 -14.03 -7.41 3.71
N PRO A 221 -14.76 -7.42 2.57
CA PRO A 221 -15.65 -8.54 2.25
C PRO A 221 -14.91 -9.87 2.14
N ARG A 222 -13.72 -9.84 1.54
CA ARG A 222 -12.84 -11.01 1.40
C ARG A 222 -12.37 -11.54 2.75
N ALA A 223 -11.96 -10.64 3.66
CA ALA A 223 -11.54 -11.01 5.01
C ALA A 223 -12.70 -11.61 5.84
N LEU A 224 -13.89 -11.02 5.76
CA LEU A 224 -15.09 -11.55 6.45
C LEU A 224 -15.50 -12.92 5.92
N LYS A 225 -15.45 -13.13 4.60
CA LYS A 225 -15.70 -14.45 4.00
C LYS A 225 -14.73 -15.50 4.53
N LYS A 226 -13.44 -15.16 4.67
CA LYS A 226 -12.41 -16.05 5.24
C LYS A 226 -12.69 -16.40 6.71
N LEU A 227 -13.26 -15.47 7.47
CA LEU A 227 -13.69 -15.68 8.86
C LEU A 227 -14.98 -16.52 8.98
N GLY A 228 -15.66 -16.82 7.87
CA GLY A 228 -16.84 -17.69 7.83
C GLY A 228 -18.18 -16.96 7.93
N TYR A 229 -18.21 -15.63 7.75
CA TYR A 229 -19.45 -14.87 7.66
C TYR A 229 -20.21 -15.22 6.37
N THR A 230 -21.54 -15.18 6.46
CA THR A 230 -22.44 -15.37 5.31
C THR A 230 -22.46 -14.13 4.42
N ASP A 231 -22.85 -14.29 3.14
CA ASP A 231 -22.94 -13.16 2.21
C ASP A 231 -23.87 -12.04 2.72
N GLU A 232 -24.97 -12.40 3.40
CA GLU A 232 -25.91 -11.45 4.01
C GLU A 232 -25.27 -10.67 5.17
N GLU A 233 -24.55 -11.34 6.08
CA GLU A 233 -23.83 -10.68 7.16
C GLU A 233 -22.70 -9.78 6.63
N ILE A 234 -22.03 -10.20 5.56
CA ILE A 234 -20.98 -9.41 4.90
C ILE A 234 -21.60 -8.12 4.33
N ASP A 235 -22.70 -8.24 3.59
CA ASP A 235 -23.39 -7.09 3.00
C ASP A 235 -23.88 -6.11 4.09
N ASP A 236 -24.41 -6.62 5.20
CA ASP A 236 -24.84 -5.81 6.34
C ASP A 236 -23.67 -5.06 6.99
N ILE A 237 -22.55 -5.74 7.26
CA ILE A 237 -21.35 -5.13 7.85
C ILE A 237 -20.76 -4.09 6.91
N VAL A 238 -20.65 -4.42 5.63
CA VAL A 238 -20.12 -3.52 4.60
C VAL A 238 -21.00 -2.27 4.50
N THR A 239 -22.32 -2.44 4.46
CA THR A 239 -23.28 -1.33 4.44
C THR A 239 -23.19 -0.48 5.71
N TYR A 240 -23.04 -1.09 6.88
CA TYR A 240 -22.86 -0.36 8.14
C TYR A 240 -21.58 0.49 8.14
N VAL A 241 -20.48 -0.06 7.64
CA VAL A 241 -19.17 0.63 7.60
C VAL A 241 -19.13 1.73 6.54
N GLN A 242 -19.65 1.46 5.35
CA GLN A 242 -19.61 2.40 4.23
C GLN A 242 -20.71 3.47 4.33
N GLY A 243 -21.79 3.17 5.04
CA GLY A 243 -23.07 3.86 4.92
C GLY A 243 -23.84 3.39 3.68
N THR A 244 -25.16 3.59 3.68
CA THR A 244 -26.04 3.19 2.57
C THR A 244 -25.77 3.97 1.28
N SER A 245 -25.10 5.13 1.37
CA SER A 245 -24.88 6.07 0.27
C SER A 245 -26.17 6.46 -0.47
N SER A 246 -27.32 6.28 0.17
CA SER A 246 -28.66 6.55 -0.35
C SER A 246 -29.63 6.87 0.79
N LEU A 247 -30.63 7.70 0.52
CA LEU A 247 -31.74 8.00 1.41
C LEU A 247 -32.91 7.02 1.23
N ILE A 248 -32.85 6.16 0.21
CA ILE A 248 -33.83 5.10 0.01
C ILE A 248 -33.77 4.14 1.22
N GLY A 249 -34.92 3.90 1.84
CA GLY A 249 -35.03 3.06 3.04
C GLY A 249 -34.68 3.76 4.36
N SER A 250 -34.28 5.04 4.34
CA SER A 250 -34.06 5.84 5.56
C SER A 250 -35.37 6.20 6.24
N SER A 251 -35.40 6.11 7.56
CA SER A 251 -36.59 6.35 8.39
C SER A 251 -36.89 7.84 8.64
N HIS A 252 -35.90 8.73 8.52
CA HIS A 252 -36.05 10.15 8.87
C HIS A 252 -35.91 11.08 7.67
N ILE A 253 -34.79 10.98 6.94
CA ILE A 253 -34.53 11.77 5.73
C ILE A 253 -34.72 10.84 4.53
N ASN A 254 -35.81 11.01 3.79
CA ASN A 254 -36.17 10.15 2.66
C ASN A 254 -36.99 10.92 1.61
N ASN A 255 -37.27 10.27 0.48
CA ASN A 255 -38.07 10.85 -0.60
C ASN A 255 -39.38 11.51 -0.12
N VAL A 256 -40.09 10.90 0.83
CA VAL A 256 -41.37 11.45 1.32
C VAL A 256 -41.14 12.70 2.14
N SER A 257 -40.19 12.68 3.09
CA SER A 257 -39.92 13.83 3.96
C SER A 257 -39.29 15.00 3.20
N LEU A 258 -38.46 14.75 2.18
CA LEU A 258 -37.89 15.77 1.32
C LEU A 258 -38.95 16.44 0.43
N LYS A 259 -39.88 15.68 -0.15
CA LYS A 259 -41.00 16.25 -0.92
C LYS A 259 -41.93 17.12 -0.06
N GLN A 260 -42.15 16.75 1.20
CA GLN A 260 -42.90 17.58 2.15
C GLN A 260 -42.21 18.93 2.43
N LYS A 261 -40.90 19.02 2.19
CA LYS A 261 -40.11 20.26 2.26
C LYS A 261 -40.00 20.98 0.91
N SER A 262 -40.82 20.61 -0.08
CA SER A 262 -40.90 21.24 -1.42
C SER A 262 -39.72 20.96 -2.35
N LEU A 263 -38.94 19.91 -2.10
CA LEU A 263 -37.97 19.39 -3.08
C LEU A 263 -38.69 18.57 -4.16
N THR A 264 -38.23 18.70 -5.39
CA THR A 264 -38.76 17.98 -6.56
C THR A 264 -38.11 16.60 -6.71
N ASP A 265 -38.74 15.72 -7.49
CA ASP A 265 -38.16 14.42 -7.84
C ASP A 265 -36.80 14.56 -8.54
N GLU A 266 -36.62 15.57 -9.37
CA GLU A 266 -35.35 15.85 -10.06
C GLU A 266 -34.24 16.22 -9.08
N GLU A 267 -34.51 17.15 -8.16
CA GLU A 267 -33.54 17.58 -7.13
C GLU A 267 -33.17 16.45 -6.18
N ILE A 268 -34.15 15.63 -5.76
CA ILE A 268 -33.86 14.47 -4.92
C ILE A 268 -33.00 13.45 -5.68
N GLY A 269 -33.26 13.25 -6.97
CA GLY A 269 -32.40 12.43 -7.83
C GLY A 269 -30.97 12.96 -7.93
N GLN A 270 -30.79 14.28 -8.01
CA GLN A 270 -29.47 14.91 -8.02
C GLN A 270 -28.75 14.75 -6.67
N ILE A 271 -29.46 14.93 -5.55
CA ILE A 271 -28.93 14.66 -4.22
C ILE A 271 -28.46 13.20 -4.12
N GLU A 272 -29.33 12.24 -4.42
CA GLU A 272 -29.01 10.79 -4.41
C GLU A 272 -27.76 10.47 -5.23
N ALA A 273 -27.61 11.05 -6.43
CA ALA A 273 -26.45 10.83 -7.28
C ALA A 273 -25.13 11.35 -6.66
N THR A 274 -25.18 12.38 -5.80
CA THR A 274 -24.00 12.93 -5.13
C THR A 274 -23.62 12.23 -3.83
N LEU A 275 -24.56 11.57 -3.13
CA LEU A 275 -24.34 10.95 -1.81
C LEU A 275 -23.17 9.97 -1.72
N PRO A 276 -22.84 9.16 -2.74
CA PRO A 276 -21.67 8.27 -2.67
C PRO A 276 -20.34 9.02 -2.50
N SER A 277 -20.27 10.29 -2.89
CA SER A 277 -19.05 11.09 -2.96
C SER A 277 -18.85 12.09 -1.81
N VAL A 278 -19.91 12.39 -1.06
CA VAL A 278 -19.86 13.43 -0.02
C VAL A 278 -19.29 12.89 1.29
N PHE A 279 -18.60 13.77 2.03
CA PHE A 279 -18.04 13.44 3.35
C PHE A 279 -19.12 13.39 4.44
N GLU A 280 -20.06 14.34 4.38
CA GLU A 280 -21.16 14.48 5.32
C GLU A 280 -22.45 14.62 4.53
N LEU A 281 -23.56 14.14 5.10
CA LEU A 281 -24.85 14.16 4.44
C LEU A 281 -25.25 15.58 4.01
N ALA A 282 -24.99 16.58 4.86
CA ALA A 282 -25.28 17.99 4.59
C ALA A 282 -24.62 18.49 3.31
N HIS A 283 -23.41 18.02 2.98
CA HIS A 283 -22.73 18.41 1.73
C HIS A 283 -23.45 17.94 0.46
N GLY A 284 -24.35 16.94 0.54
CA GLY A 284 -25.21 16.55 -0.58
C GLY A 284 -26.33 17.56 -0.86
N PHE A 285 -26.67 18.39 0.14
CA PHE A 285 -27.67 19.45 0.04
C PHE A 285 -26.92 20.78 -0.09
N ASN A 286 -26.64 21.22 -1.31
CA ASN A 286 -25.97 22.49 -1.56
C ASN A 286 -26.53 23.17 -2.81
N ALA A 287 -26.22 24.45 -3.01
CA ALA A 287 -26.76 25.22 -4.12
C ALA A 287 -26.37 24.69 -5.51
N TYR A 288 -25.24 23.98 -5.63
CA TYR A 288 -24.83 23.33 -6.89
C TYR A 288 -25.64 22.05 -7.17
N THR A 289 -26.03 21.31 -6.13
CA THR A 289 -26.80 20.07 -6.26
C THR A 289 -28.31 20.32 -6.33
N VAL A 290 -28.83 21.28 -5.58
CA VAL A 290 -30.28 21.56 -5.46
C VAL A 290 -30.71 22.69 -6.40
N GLY A 291 -29.78 23.53 -6.85
CA GLY A 291 -30.07 24.68 -7.70
C GLY A 291 -30.69 25.86 -6.94
N GLU A 292 -30.57 27.06 -7.52
CA GLU A 292 -31.01 28.31 -6.86
C GLU A 292 -32.53 28.33 -6.59
N GLU A 293 -33.33 27.78 -7.51
CA GLU A 293 -34.79 27.71 -7.33
C GLU A 293 -35.19 26.76 -6.19
N GLY A 294 -34.49 25.63 -6.06
CA GLY A 294 -34.68 24.69 -4.96
C GLY A 294 -34.26 25.30 -3.63
N MET A 295 -33.13 26.01 -3.60
CA MET A 295 -32.68 26.77 -2.43
C MET A 295 -33.71 27.83 -2.00
N ALA A 296 -34.28 28.56 -2.94
CA ALA A 296 -35.32 29.54 -2.67
C ALA A 296 -36.59 28.88 -2.08
N ARG A 297 -37.01 27.70 -2.59
CA ARG A 297 -38.14 26.95 -2.02
C ARG A 297 -37.89 26.46 -0.60
N LEU A 298 -36.65 26.15 -0.28
CA LEU A 298 -36.22 25.78 1.07
C LEU A 298 -36.08 26.99 2.02
N GLY A 299 -36.24 28.22 1.51
CA GLY A 299 -36.22 29.45 2.29
C GLY A 299 -34.84 30.09 2.41
N PHE A 300 -33.87 29.68 1.58
CA PHE A 300 -32.53 30.25 1.58
C PHE A 300 -32.35 31.28 0.46
N GLY A 301 -31.88 32.47 0.82
CA GLY A 301 -31.49 33.50 -0.13
C GLY A 301 -30.05 33.34 -0.65
N PRO A 302 -29.69 33.99 -1.78
CA PRO A 302 -28.34 33.92 -2.36
C PRO A 302 -27.22 34.33 -1.43
N GLU A 303 -27.46 35.29 -0.53
CA GLU A 303 -26.45 35.71 0.44
C GLU A 303 -26.18 34.62 1.50
N GLN A 304 -27.17 33.78 1.81
CA GLN A 304 -27.04 32.72 2.80
C GLN A 304 -26.27 31.54 2.23
N TYR A 305 -26.69 31.01 1.07
CA TYR A 305 -26.08 29.79 0.53
C TYR A 305 -24.72 30.01 -0.16
N ASN A 306 -24.36 31.26 -0.46
CA ASN A 306 -23.01 31.60 -0.92
C ASN A 306 -22.07 32.01 0.23
N ALA A 307 -22.56 32.02 1.48
CA ALA A 307 -21.71 32.33 2.62
C ALA A 307 -20.64 31.24 2.80
N PRO A 308 -19.38 31.60 3.12
CA PRO A 308 -18.28 30.63 3.26
C PRO A 308 -18.50 29.59 4.36
N ASP A 309 -19.37 29.91 5.32
CA ASP A 309 -19.73 29.12 6.50
C ASP A 309 -21.16 28.57 6.42
N PHE A 310 -21.80 28.61 5.25
CA PHE A 310 -23.13 28.04 5.08
C PHE A 310 -23.10 26.53 5.31
N ASP A 311 -23.89 26.09 6.28
CA ASP A 311 -24.17 24.68 6.57
C ASP A 311 -25.67 24.42 6.41
N PHE A 312 -26.00 23.28 5.81
CA PHE A 312 -27.36 22.82 5.61
C PHE A 312 -27.93 22.08 6.82
N SER A 313 -27.09 21.77 7.81
CA SER A 313 -27.42 21.00 9.02
C SER A 313 -28.45 21.68 9.92
#